data_AF-A0A0Q5K7D7-F1
#
_entry.id   AF-A0A0Q5K7D7-F1
#
_cell.length_a   1.000
_cell.length_b   1.000
_cell.length_c   1.000
_cell.angle_alpha   90.00
_cell.angle_beta   90.00
_cell.angle_gamma   90.00
#
_symmetry.space_group_name_H-M   'P 1'
#
loop_
_entity.id
_entity.type
_entity.pdbx_description
1 polymer ?
#
loop_
_entity_poly.entity_id
_entity_poly.type
_entity_poly.pdbx_seq_one_letter_code
_entity_poly.pdbx_strand_id
1 'polypeptide(L)'
;MACLQETLETLSPMSRWEVEVQPHKAGGLEFRIEAHMGSYVNLTGLHEHLRRMDDRLLPSILHAIERLSSGVAPSVGPHGAEGYAEYWWNLDRLAEFDLPDRIETQHDFSTRQTLVLARRLGLAHQWQVRDKTPWPYFRPALDMTGTIDLLQSLGPPPAGDPVRYILAQLADLLREGQLLREQLPVMTHQEDEECSSLPPVYTIYGVMPGANCAVYDVMDEFMRYQMEGGEHDPCMVLYVDERPETHARLIQYLRTAPQLLGALDRIERMLIEAEALL
;
A
#
# COMPACT_ATOMS: atom_id res chain seq x y z
N MET A 1 5.72 11.13 30.00
CA MET A 1 5.88 10.97 28.53
C MET A 1 7.12 10.15 28.19
N ALA A 2 8.34 10.55 28.57
CA ALA A 2 9.57 9.76 28.28
C ALA A 2 9.51 8.27 28.67
N CYS A 3 9.00 7.94 29.87
CA CYS A 3 8.87 6.55 30.34
C CYS A 3 7.82 5.72 29.56
N LEU A 4 6.77 6.36 29.01
CA LEU A 4 5.76 5.67 28.19
C LEU A 4 6.32 5.36 26.81
N GLN A 5 7.02 6.32 26.20
CA GLN A 5 7.68 6.15 24.91
C GLN A 5 8.77 5.07 24.98
N GLU A 6 9.66 5.11 25.99
CA GLU A 6 10.65 4.04 26.22
C GLU A 6 9.97 2.68 26.45
N THR A 7 8.84 2.64 27.15
CA THR A 7 8.10 1.38 27.36
C THR A 7 7.45 0.88 26.06
N LEU A 8 6.93 1.76 25.21
CA LEU A 8 6.39 1.41 23.89
C LEU A 8 7.49 0.89 22.95
N GLU A 9 8.65 1.55 22.93
CA GLU A 9 9.84 1.14 22.17
C GLU A 9 10.39 -0.20 22.67
N THR A 10 10.37 -0.44 23.99
CA THR A 10 10.83 -1.70 24.59
C THR A 10 9.85 -2.85 24.35
N LEU A 11 8.55 -2.57 24.31
CA LEU A 11 7.50 -3.57 24.07
C LEU A 11 7.31 -3.88 22.58
N SER A 12 7.82 -3.03 21.69
CA SER A 12 7.75 -3.25 20.26
C SER A 12 8.93 -2.61 19.52
N PRO A 13 9.99 -3.39 19.21
CA PRO A 13 11.14 -2.89 18.46
C PRO A 13 10.77 -2.81 16.97
N MET A 14 9.90 -1.86 16.61
CA MET A 14 9.57 -1.57 15.22
C MET A 14 10.45 -0.41 14.77
N SER A 15 11.67 -0.71 14.33
CA SER A 15 12.70 0.25 13.92
C SER A 15 12.31 1.17 12.74
N ARG A 16 11.13 0.97 12.16
CA ARG A 16 10.57 1.74 11.04
C ARG A 16 9.23 2.36 11.39
N TRP A 17 8.87 2.45 12.66
CA TRP A 17 7.61 2.99 13.13
C TRP A 17 7.83 4.08 14.16
N GLU A 18 6.99 5.09 14.10
CA GLU A 18 6.89 6.14 15.12
C GLU A 18 5.48 6.14 15.72
N VAL A 19 5.41 6.39 17.02
CA VAL A 19 4.15 6.56 17.74
C VAL A 19 4.17 7.94 18.38
N GLU A 20 3.43 8.86 17.79
CA GLU A 20 3.19 10.17 18.38
C GLU A 20 2.02 10.07 19.37
N VAL A 21 2.16 10.71 20.52
CA VAL A 21 1.13 10.75 21.57
C VAL A 21 0.79 12.20 21.88
N GLN A 22 -0.46 12.59 21.61
CA GLN A 22 -0.93 13.94 21.87
C GLN A 22 -2.21 13.97 22.74
N PRO A 23 -2.47 15.06 23.48
CA PRO A 23 -3.73 15.22 24.20
C PRO A 23 -4.93 15.30 23.24
N HIS A 24 -5.99 14.54 23.50
CA HIS A 24 -7.21 14.60 22.69
C HIS A 24 -8.13 15.74 23.14
N LYS A 25 -8.82 16.40 22.18
CA LYS A 25 -9.67 17.58 22.43
C LYS A 25 -10.83 17.29 23.40
N ALA A 26 -11.32 16.05 23.47
CA ALA A 26 -12.39 15.64 24.38
C ALA A 26 -11.87 15.10 25.72
N GLY A 27 -10.56 15.17 25.98
CA GLY A 27 -9.89 14.53 27.10
C GLY A 27 -9.31 13.16 26.73
N GLY A 28 -8.26 12.74 27.45
CA GLY A 28 -7.51 11.53 27.13
C GLY A 28 -6.31 11.78 26.20
N LEU A 29 -5.85 10.72 25.56
CA LEU A 29 -4.70 10.68 24.67
C LEU A 29 -5.10 10.16 23.29
N GLU A 30 -4.49 10.73 22.27
CA GLU A 30 -4.52 10.26 20.90
C GLU A 30 -3.17 9.65 20.57
N PHE A 31 -3.19 8.41 20.10
CA PHE A 31 -2.03 7.69 19.60
C PHE A 31 -2.08 7.72 18.08
N ARG A 32 -1.12 8.40 17.46
CA ARG A 32 -0.93 8.49 16.02
C ARG A 32 0.24 7.58 15.67
N ILE A 33 -0.01 6.60 14.82
CA ILE A 33 1.00 5.63 14.44
C ILE A 33 1.39 5.87 13.00
N GLU A 34 2.69 5.99 12.79
CA GLU A 34 3.32 6.23 11.51
C GLU A 34 4.25 5.09 11.17
N ALA A 35 4.25 4.72 9.88
CA ALA A 35 5.23 3.83 9.30
C ALA A 35 6.15 4.63 8.39
N HIS A 36 7.46 4.52 8.58
CA HIS A 36 8.42 5.19 7.73
C HIS A 36 8.67 4.42 6.43
N MET A 37 8.67 5.19 5.34
CA MET A 37 8.91 4.78 3.96
C MET A 37 10.35 4.26 3.71
N GLY A 38 10.64 3.47 2.68
CA GLY A 38 9.80 2.87 1.64
C GLY A 38 10.71 2.06 0.69
N SER A 39 10.63 0.72 0.69
CA SER A 39 11.40 -0.14 -0.24
C SER A 39 10.71 -0.23 -1.59
N TYR A 40 11.47 -0.35 -2.69
CA TYR A 40 10.92 -0.68 -4.00
C TYR A 40 11.25 -2.12 -4.38
N VAL A 41 10.22 -2.89 -4.74
CA VAL A 41 10.33 -4.25 -5.23
C VAL A 41 9.78 -4.33 -6.64
N ASN A 42 10.65 -4.66 -7.59
CA ASN A 42 10.25 -4.94 -8.96
C ASN A 42 9.92 -6.43 -9.10
N LEU A 43 8.72 -6.76 -9.59
CA LEU A 43 8.18 -8.11 -9.75
C LEU A 43 7.88 -8.42 -11.22
N THR A 44 8.70 -7.90 -12.12
CA THR A 44 8.49 -8.04 -13.57
C THR A 44 8.66 -9.49 -14.03
N GLY A 45 9.71 -10.17 -13.59
CA GLY A 45 9.96 -11.57 -13.90
C GLY A 45 8.82 -12.44 -13.37
N LEU A 46 8.42 -12.20 -12.13
CA LEU A 46 7.34 -12.88 -11.44
C LEU A 46 6.00 -12.64 -12.13
N HIS A 47 5.71 -11.42 -12.60
CA HIS A 47 4.54 -11.15 -13.42
C HIS A 47 4.51 -12.04 -14.67
N GLU A 48 5.60 -12.05 -15.44
CA GLU A 48 5.68 -12.82 -16.67
C GLU A 48 5.59 -14.34 -16.42
N HIS A 49 6.16 -14.82 -15.31
CA HIS A 49 6.06 -16.21 -14.91
C HIS A 49 4.63 -16.58 -14.50
N LEU A 50 4.04 -15.85 -13.56
CA LEU A 50 2.71 -16.17 -13.01
C LEU A 50 1.59 -15.97 -14.03
N ARG A 51 1.71 -14.98 -14.94
CA ARG A 51 0.73 -14.77 -16.01
C ARG A 51 0.54 -15.99 -16.91
N ARG A 52 1.59 -16.80 -17.09
CA ARG A 52 1.50 -18.05 -17.88
C ARG A 52 0.77 -19.17 -17.14
N MET A 53 0.69 -19.09 -15.82
CA MET A 53 -0.01 -20.05 -14.98
C MET A 53 -1.47 -19.64 -14.80
N ASP A 54 -1.71 -18.44 -14.28
CA ASP A 54 -3.01 -17.80 -14.12
C ASP A 54 -2.78 -16.29 -13.99
N ASP A 55 -3.36 -15.51 -14.89
CA ASP A 55 -3.15 -14.05 -15.00
C ASP A 55 -3.69 -13.26 -13.81
N ARG A 56 -4.48 -13.89 -12.94
CA ARG A 56 -5.03 -13.29 -11.72
C ARG A 56 -4.11 -13.44 -10.51
N LEU A 57 -3.12 -14.33 -10.53
CA LEU A 57 -2.30 -14.66 -9.35
C LEU A 57 -1.60 -13.43 -8.76
N LEU A 58 -0.68 -12.81 -9.52
CA LEU A 58 0.10 -11.68 -9.00
C LEU A 58 -0.80 -10.46 -8.67
N PRO A 59 -1.77 -10.06 -9.52
CA PRO A 59 -2.72 -9.01 -9.15
C PRO A 59 -3.43 -9.27 -7.83
N SER A 60 -3.90 -10.50 -7.60
CA SER A 60 -4.65 -10.84 -6.39
C SER A 60 -3.76 -10.87 -5.14
N ILE A 61 -2.50 -11.32 -5.28
CA ILE A 61 -1.49 -11.25 -4.21
C ILE A 61 -1.20 -9.79 -3.84
N LEU A 62 -1.00 -8.90 -4.82
CA LEU A 62 -0.72 -7.50 -4.54
C LEU A 62 -1.91 -6.81 -3.87
N HIS A 63 -3.14 -7.04 -4.35
CA HIS A 63 -4.33 -6.53 -3.68
C HIS A 63 -4.50 -7.07 -2.26
N ALA A 64 -4.15 -8.34 -2.02
CA ALA A 64 -4.16 -8.92 -0.69
C ALA A 64 -3.18 -8.20 0.24
N ILE A 65 -1.96 -7.91 -0.23
CA ILE A 65 -0.94 -7.17 0.53
C ILE A 65 -1.38 -5.73 0.80
N GLU A 66 -1.88 -5.00 -0.21
CA GLU A 66 -2.41 -3.64 -0.06
C GLU A 66 -3.49 -3.58 1.06
N ARG A 67 -4.37 -4.58 1.12
CA ARG A 67 -5.42 -4.65 2.14
C ARG A 67 -4.91 -5.04 3.53
N LEU A 68 -4.00 -6.00 3.61
CA LEU A 68 -3.43 -6.46 4.89
C LEU A 68 -2.59 -5.37 5.56
N SER A 69 -1.84 -4.64 4.75
CA SER A 69 -0.88 -3.64 5.21
C SER A 69 -1.51 -2.33 5.68
N SER A 70 -2.76 -2.05 5.27
CA SER A 70 -3.53 -0.88 5.69
C SER A 70 -3.70 -0.82 7.22
N GLY A 71 -3.37 0.34 7.79
CA GLY A 71 -3.47 0.60 9.23
C GLY A 71 -2.24 0.16 10.04
N VAL A 72 -1.17 -0.31 9.38
CA VAL A 72 0.03 -0.85 10.01
C VAL A 72 1.25 -0.35 9.25
N ALA A 73 1.48 -0.86 8.04
CA ALA A 73 2.64 -0.53 7.22
C ALA A 73 2.24 -0.49 5.75
N PRO A 74 1.46 0.53 5.33
CA PRO A 74 0.76 0.54 4.06
C PRO A 74 1.67 0.23 2.89
N SER A 75 1.41 -0.86 2.17
CA SER A 75 2.17 -1.23 0.99
C SER A 75 1.30 -1.02 -0.24
N VAL A 76 1.92 -0.56 -1.32
CA VAL A 76 1.21 -0.10 -2.51
C VAL A 76 1.70 -0.84 -3.74
N GLY A 77 0.77 -1.43 -4.48
CA GLY A 77 0.97 -1.92 -5.83
C GLY A 77 0.36 -0.96 -6.87
N PRO A 78 0.14 -1.43 -8.11
CA PRO A 78 -0.40 -0.58 -9.16
C PRO A 78 -1.78 -0.01 -8.87
N HIS A 79 -2.62 -0.71 -8.11
CA HIS A 79 -3.95 -0.24 -7.75
C HIS A 79 -3.89 0.88 -6.71
N GLY A 80 -3.13 0.69 -5.63
CA GLY A 80 -2.94 1.77 -4.65
C GLY A 80 -2.34 3.01 -5.30
N ALA A 81 -1.34 2.86 -6.18
CA ALA A 81 -0.67 3.97 -6.86
C ALA A 81 -1.60 4.77 -7.80
N GLU A 82 -2.69 4.18 -8.30
CA GLU A 82 -3.70 4.91 -9.08
C GLU A 82 -4.38 6.00 -8.24
N GLY A 83 -4.63 5.75 -6.95
CA GLY A 83 -5.18 6.76 -6.02
C GLY A 83 -4.22 7.93 -5.79
N TYR A 84 -2.92 7.66 -5.65
CA TYR A 84 -1.91 8.73 -5.56
C TYR A 84 -1.77 9.49 -6.88
N ALA A 85 -1.90 8.81 -8.02
CA ALA A 85 -1.89 9.46 -9.32
C ALA A 85 -3.09 10.40 -9.51
N GLU A 86 -4.28 10.03 -9.01
CA GLU A 86 -5.45 10.91 -8.98
C GLU A 86 -5.21 12.16 -8.14
N TYR A 87 -4.58 12.03 -6.97
CA TYR A 87 -4.27 13.18 -6.13
C TYR A 87 -3.39 14.22 -6.83
N TRP A 88 -2.28 13.77 -7.45
CA TRP A 88 -1.32 14.68 -8.09
C TRP A 88 -1.76 15.20 -9.45
N TRP A 89 -2.42 14.35 -10.23
CA TRP A 89 -2.73 14.61 -11.63
C TRP A 89 -4.23 14.44 -11.91
N ASN A 90 -5.06 14.92 -10.98
CA ASN A 90 -6.50 14.96 -11.17
C ASN A 90 -6.85 15.68 -12.49
N LEU A 91 -7.95 15.24 -13.08
CA LEU A 91 -8.35 15.72 -14.40
C LEU A 91 -8.74 17.19 -14.43
N ASP A 92 -9.22 17.73 -13.31
CA ASP A 92 -9.65 19.12 -13.21
C ASP A 92 -8.43 20.05 -13.33
N ARG A 93 -7.37 19.81 -12.54
CA ARG A 93 -6.10 20.54 -12.64
C ARG A 93 -5.50 20.47 -14.05
N LEU A 94 -5.47 19.26 -14.62
CA LEU A 94 -4.93 19.03 -15.96
C LEU A 94 -5.72 19.81 -17.04
N ALA A 95 -7.05 19.88 -16.91
CA ALA A 95 -7.92 20.59 -17.85
C ALA A 95 -7.88 22.12 -17.66
N GLU A 96 -7.81 22.60 -16.42
CA GLU A 96 -7.90 24.02 -16.08
C GLU A 96 -6.55 24.75 -16.23
N PHE A 97 -5.42 24.07 -16.04
CA PHE A 97 -4.10 24.69 -15.99
C PHE A 97 -3.13 24.11 -17.01
N ASP A 98 -2.80 22.82 -16.88
CA ASP A 98 -1.66 22.23 -17.62
C ASP A 98 -1.91 22.16 -19.14
N LEU A 99 -3.13 21.84 -19.57
CA LEU A 99 -3.48 21.78 -20.98
C LEU A 99 -3.56 23.17 -21.63
N PRO A 100 -4.32 24.15 -21.09
CA PRO A 100 -4.36 25.51 -21.61
C PRO A 100 -2.98 26.15 -21.77
N ASP A 101 -2.09 25.97 -20.79
CA ASP A 101 -0.71 26.47 -20.83
C ASP A 101 0.09 25.84 -21.99
N ARG A 102 -0.17 24.57 -22.32
CA ARG A 102 0.57 23.85 -23.35
C ARG A 102 0.08 24.13 -24.78
N ILE A 103 -1.21 24.37 -24.95
CA ILE A 103 -1.86 24.56 -26.25
C ILE A 103 -2.17 26.02 -26.57
N GLU A 104 -1.93 26.93 -25.63
CA GLU A 104 -2.14 28.39 -25.75
C GLU A 104 -3.60 28.77 -26.07
N THR A 105 -4.58 28.00 -25.57
CA THR A 105 -6.01 28.28 -25.75
C THR A 105 -6.82 28.08 -24.48
N GLN A 106 -7.74 28.99 -24.20
CA GLN A 106 -8.80 28.80 -23.22
C GLN A 106 -9.97 28.09 -23.89
N HIS A 107 -10.04 26.78 -23.74
CA HIS A 107 -11.12 25.94 -24.26
C HIS A 107 -11.55 24.92 -23.21
N ASP A 108 -12.85 24.78 -23.02
CA ASP A 108 -13.40 23.79 -22.10
C ASP A 108 -13.39 22.41 -22.77
N PHE A 109 -12.39 21.60 -22.43
CA PHE A 109 -12.29 20.23 -22.91
C PHE A 109 -13.25 19.31 -22.14
N SER A 110 -13.94 18.42 -22.85
CA SER A 110 -14.56 17.27 -22.19
C SER A 110 -13.49 16.36 -21.60
N THR A 111 -13.82 15.59 -20.56
CA THR A 111 -12.92 14.60 -19.93
C THR A 111 -12.21 13.69 -20.94
N ARG A 112 -12.95 13.24 -21.97
CA ARG A 112 -12.37 12.40 -23.03
C ARG A 112 -11.32 13.15 -23.85
N GLN A 113 -11.57 14.42 -24.17
CA GLN A 113 -10.61 15.25 -24.90
C GLN A 113 -9.38 15.56 -24.05
N THR A 114 -9.56 15.92 -22.77
CA THR A 114 -8.48 16.14 -21.80
C THR A 114 -7.51 14.97 -21.80
N LEU A 115 -8.02 13.74 -21.64
CA LEU A 115 -7.18 12.53 -21.64
C LEU A 115 -6.49 12.26 -22.97
N VAL A 116 -7.19 12.44 -24.09
CA VAL A 116 -6.59 12.23 -25.42
C VAL A 116 -5.46 13.23 -25.67
N LEU A 117 -5.64 14.49 -25.30
CA LEU A 117 -4.63 15.53 -25.47
C LEU A 117 -3.45 15.32 -24.53
N ALA A 118 -3.70 15.03 -23.25
CA ALA A 118 -2.65 14.76 -22.27
C ALA A 118 -1.72 13.62 -22.74
N ARG A 119 -2.30 12.51 -23.20
CA ARG A 119 -1.53 11.38 -23.77
C ARG A 119 -0.71 11.77 -25.00
N ARG A 120 -1.28 12.58 -25.91
CA ARG A 120 -0.58 13.04 -27.12
C ARG A 120 0.57 13.99 -26.81
N LEU A 121 0.41 14.80 -25.77
CA LEU A 121 1.38 15.81 -25.34
C LEU A 121 2.40 15.27 -24.33
N GLY A 122 2.23 14.02 -23.87
CA GLY A 122 3.09 13.42 -22.85
C GLY A 122 2.91 14.03 -21.47
N LEU A 123 1.73 14.59 -21.17
CA LEU A 123 1.40 15.16 -19.87
C LEU A 123 0.97 14.05 -18.89
N ALA A 124 1.35 14.22 -17.63
CA ALA A 124 0.91 13.37 -16.53
C ALA A 124 -0.61 13.48 -16.31
N HIS A 125 -1.24 12.39 -15.91
CA HIS A 125 -2.70 12.32 -15.67
C HIS A 125 -3.05 11.18 -14.71
N GLN A 126 -4.22 11.25 -14.06
CA GLN A 126 -4.64 10.27 -13.06
C GLN A 126 -4.59 8.80 -13.53
N TRP A 127 -4.96 8.52 -14.80
CA TRP A 127 -4.95 7.15 -15.36
C TRP A 127 -3.57 6.65 -15.84
N GLN A 128 -2.48 7.35 -15.54
CA GLN A 128 -1.19 7.03 -16.17
C GLN A 128 -0.60 5.70 -15.70
N VAL A 129 -0.88 5.30 -14.45
CA VAL A 129 -0.47 4.00 -13.91
C VAL A 129 -1.18 2.90 -14.69
N ARG A 130 -2.49 3.06 -14.91
CA ARG A 130 -3.31 2.16 -15.73
C ARG A 130 -2.87 2.08 -17.18
N ASP A 131 -2.43 3.17 -17.78
CA ASP A 131 -1.96 3.16 -19.17
C ASP A 131 -0.62 2.43 -19.33
N LYS A 132 0.16 2.34 -18.26
CA LYS A 132 1.51 1.76 -18.25
C LYS A 132 1.58 0.38 -17.58
N THR A 133 0.50 -0.11 -16.97
CA THR A 133 0.47 -1.41 -16.27
C THR A 133 -0.66 -2.29 -16.79
N PRO A 134 -0.52 -3.64 -16.82
CA PRO A 134 -1.58 -4.52 -17.31
C PRO A 134 -2.91 -4.33 -16.57
N TRP A 135 -4.01 -4.38 -17.32
CA TRP A 135 -5.37 -4.15 -16.80
C TRP A 135 -5.78 -5.01 -15.58
N PRO A 136 -5.37 -6.30 -15.44
CA PRO A 136 -5.75 -7.12 -14.30
C PRO A 136 -5.36 -6.56 -12.92
N TYR A 137 -4.36 -5.68 -12.83
CA TYR A 137 -3.94 -5.06 -11.57
C TYR A 137 -4.90 -3.98 -11.04
N PHE A 138 -5.87 -3.54 -11.84
CA PHE A 138 -6.85 -2.51 -11.47
C PHE A 138 -8.24 -3.11 -11.21
N ARG A 139 -8.34 -4.44 -11.16
CA ARG A 139 -9.57 -5.14 -10.84
C ARG A 139 -9.30 -6.15 -9.74
N PRO A 140 -10.01 -6.09 -8.60
CA PRO A 140 -9.95 -7.15 -7.61
C PRO A 140 -10.58 -8.41 -8.20
N ALA A 141 -9.76 -9.21 -8.88
CA ALA A 141 -10.18 -10.44 -9.54
C ALA A 141 -10.56 -11.52 -8.51
N LEU A 142 -9.90 -11.51 -7.35
CA LEU A 142 -10.13 -12.39 -6.22
C LEU A 142 -10.03 -11.58 -4.91
N ASP A 143 -10.83 -11.95 -3.92
CA ASP A 143 -10.64 -11.48 -2.55
C ASP A 143 -9.53 -12.30 -1.85
N MET A 144 -9.27 -12.02 -0.57
CA MET A 144 -8.22 -12.70 0.20
C MET A 144 -8.40 -14.22 0.19
N THR A 145 -9.62 -14.70 0.46
CA THR A 145 -9.93 -16.12 0.48
C THR A 145 -9.74 -16.75 -0.88
N GLY A 146 -10.26 -16.13 -1.94
CA GLY A 146 -10.07 -16.60 -3.31
C GLY A 146 -8.60 -16.62 -3.74
N THR A 147 -7.79 -15.67 -3.27
CA THR A 147 -6.34 -15.62 -3.51
C THR A 147 -5.62 -16.79 -2.86
N ILE A 148 -5.92 -17.05 -1.59
CA ILE A 148 -5.36 -18.18 -0.84
C ILE A 148 -5.79 -19.51 -1.47
N ASP A 149 -7.06 -19.67 -1.79
CA ASP A 149 -7.60 -20.87 -2.42
C ASP A 149 -6.94 -21.13 -3.79
N LEU A 150 -6.75 -20.07 -4.59
CA LEU A 150 -6.08 -20.18 -5.88
C LEU A 150 -4.63 -20.65 -5.68
N LEU A 151 -3.87 -20.04 -4.77
CA LEU A 151 -2.48 -20.45 -4.46
C LEU A 151 -2.39 -21.91 -4.01
N GLN A 152 -3.34 -22.37 -3.18
CA GLN A 152 -3.38 -23.75 -2.71
C GLN A 152 -3.80 -24.72 -3.82
N SER A 153 -4.70 -24.31 -4.71
CA SER A 153 -5.17 -25.14 -5.83
C SER A 153 -4.08 -25.46 -6.85
N LEU A 154 -3.00 -24.67 -6.88
CA LEU A 154 -1.84 -24.94 -7.71
C LEU A 154 -1.28 -26.35 -7.43
N GLY A 155 -1.42 -26.86 -6.20
CA GLY A 155 -0.95 -28.19 -5.82
C GLY A 155 0.57 -28.23 -5.59
N PRO A 156 1.12 -29.42 -5.25
CA PRO A 156 2.53 -29.57 -4.90
C PRO A 156 3.43 -29.11 -6.06
N PRO A 157 4.55 -28.42 -5.77
CA PRO A 157 5.46 -27.94 -6.80
C PRO A 157 6.06 -29.13 -7.56
N PRO A 158 6.14 -29.07 -8.90
CA PRO A 158 6.93 -30.03 -9.66
C PRO A 158 8.40 -29.97 -9.21
N ALA A 159 9.10 -31.10 -9.31
CA ALA A 159 10.51 -31.17 -8.93
C ALA A 159 11.34 -30.16 -9.73
N GLY A 160 12.07 -29.28 -9.03
CA GLY A 160 12.92 -28.26 -9.65
C GLY A 160 12.25 -26.90 -9.92
N ASP A 161 11.04 -26.66 -9.40
CA ASP A 161 10.38 -25.34 -9.48
C ASP A 161 10.39 -24.64 -8.10
N PRO A 162 11.43 -23.83 -7.80
CA PRO A 162 11.55 -23.17 -6.51
C PRO A 162 10.51 -22.05 -6.33
N VAL A 163 10.06 -21.40 -7.41
CA VAL A 163 9.04 -20.34 -7.35
C VAL A 163 7.72 -20.92 -6.86
N ARG A 164 7.31 -22.09 -7.37
CA ARG A 164 6.10 -22.78 -6.89
C ARG A 164 6.15 -23.16 -5.41
N TYR A 165 7.33 -23.45 -4.85
CA TYR A 165 7.49 -23.71 -3.42
C TYR A 165 7.30 -22.44 -2.58
N ILE A 166 7.80 -21.30 -3.07
CA ILE A 166 7.59 -19.99 -2.45
C ILE A 166 6.10 -19.62 -2.48
N LEU A 167 5.40 -19.81 -3.61
CA LEU A 167 3.97 -19.52 -3.71
C LEU A 167 3.12 -20.35 -2.74
N ALA A 168 3.49 -21.61 -2.50
CA ALA A 168 2.79 -22.45 -1.53
C ALA A 168 2.92 -21.90 -0.10
N GLN A 169 4.12 -21.49 0.30
CA GLN A 169 4.35 -20.85 1.60
C GLN A 169 3.67 -19.48 1.71
N LEU A 170 3.53 -18.76 0.59
CA LEU A 170 2.88 -17.46 0.55
C LEU A 170 1.39 -17.57 0.93
N ALA A 171 0.72 -18.65 0.53
CA ALA A 171 -0.67 -18.88 0.92
C ALA A 171 -0.85 -18.96 2.44
N ASP A 172 0.09 -19.63 3.14
CA ASP A 172 0.05 -19.75 4.59
C ASP A 172 0.37 -18.42 5.29
N LEU A 173 1.30 -17.63 4.75
CA LEU A 173 1.58 -16.29 5.26
C LEU A 173 0.43 -15.30 5.02
N LEU A 174 -0.25 -15.38 3.88
CA LEU A 174 -1.44 -14.55 3.62
C LEU A 174 -2.57 -14.91 4.59
N ARG A 175 -2.74 -16.20 4.91
CA ARG A 175 -3.69 -16.66 5.93
C ARG A 175 -3.29 -16.18 7.33
N GLU A 176 -2.02 -16.28 7.69
CA GLU A 176 -1.48 -15.76 8.96
C GLU A 176 -1.75 -14.24 9.06
N GLY A 177 -1.41 -13.49 8.01
CA GLY A 177 -1.65 -12.06 7.90
C GLY A 177 -3.12 -11.70 8.02
N GLN A 178 -4.03 -12.45 7.37
CA GLN A 178 -5.46 -12.25 7.49
C GLN A 178 -5.94 -12.41 8.95
N LEU A 179 -5.53 -13.49 9.62
CA LEU A 179 -5.90 -13.74 11.02
C LEU A 179 -5.39 -12.65 11.97
N LEU A 180 -4.18 -12.13 11.71
CA LEU A 180 -3.62 -11.00 12.47
C LEU A 180 -4.36 -9.70 12.16
N ARG A 181 -4.72 -9.44 10.90
CA ARG A 181 -5.45 -8.24 10.48
C ARG A 181 -6.84 -8.18 11.12
N GLU A 182 -7.53 -9.32 11.21
CA GLU A 182 -8.83 -9.47 11.88
C GLU A 182 -8.75 -9.22 13.40
N GLN A 183 -7.56 -9.35 13.99
CA GLN A 183 -7.29 -9.04 15.39
C GLN A 183 -6.90 -7.57 15.62
N LEU A 184 -6.73 -6.74 14.59
CA LEU A 184 -6.50 -5.31 14.81
C LEU A 184 -7.80 -4.62 15.22
N PRO A 185 -7.74 -3.60 16.10
CA PRO A 185 -8.92 -2.79 16.38
C PRO A 185 -9.40 -2.08 15.12
N VAL A 186 -10.72 -1.99 14.97
CA VAL A 186 -11.35 -1.17 13.94
C VAL A 186 -11.37 0.28 14.43
N MET A 187 -10.95 1.20 13.57
CA MET A 187 -11.05 2.64 13.84
C MET A 187 -12.51 3.07 13.86
N THR A 188 -12.83 3.98 14.76
CA THR A 188 -14.08 4.74 14.71
C THR A 188 -14.02 5.73 13.54
N HIS A 189 -15.17 6.23 13.09
CA HIS A 189 -15.23 7.23 12.02
C HIS A 189 -14.36 8.46 12.33
N GLN A 190 -14.33 8.90 13.59
CA GLN A 190 -13.53 10.05 13.99
C GLN A 190 -12.02 9.75 13.95
N GLU A 191 -11.60 8.55 14.35
CA GLU A 191 -10.19 8.13 14.22
C GLU A 191 -9.77 7.99 12.75
N ASP A 192 -10.68 7.53 11.89
CA ASP A 192 -10.45 7.41 10.43
C ASP A 192 -10.30 8.78 9.76
N GLU A 193 -11.08 9.78 10.19
CA GLU A 193 -10.98 11.18 9.71
C GLU A 193 -9.63 11.84 10.05
N GLU A 194 -8.93 11.38 11.09
CA GLU A 194 -7.60 11.88 11.46
C GLU A 194 -6.45 11.13 10.77
N CYS A 195 -6.75 10.03 10.08
CA CYS A 195 -5.77 9.31 9.26
C CYS A 195 -5.55 10.04 7.93
N SER A 196 -4.37 9.83 7.33
CA SER A 196 -4.15 10.34 5.98
C SER A 196 -5.16 9.75 4.99
N SER A 197 -5.67 10.60 4.10
CA SER A 197 -6.31 10.12 2.88
C SER A 197 -5.32 9.37 1.96
N LEU A 198 -4.02 9.60 2.12
CA LEU A 198 -2.92 9.01 1.35
C LEU A 198 -1.76 8.66 2.29
N PRO A 199 -1.84 7.53 3.00
CA PRO A 199 -0.88 7.24 4.07
C PRO A 199 0.55 7.04 3.51
N PRO A 200 1.58 7.23 4.35
CA PRO A 200 2.96 6.87 3.99
C PRO A 200 3.06 5.40 3.60
N VAL A 201 3.95 5.12 2.64
CA VAL A 201 4.06 3.82 1.96
C VAL A 201 5.31 3.09 2.41
N TYR A 202 5.10 1.98 3.10
CA TYR A 202 6.18 1.15 3.60
C TYR A 202 6.91 0.37 2.49
N THR A 203 6.18 -0.12 1.49
CA THR A 203 6.74 -0.88 0.35
C THR A 203 5.97 -0.59 -0.92
N ILE A 204 6.70 -0.39 -2.02
CA ILE A 204 6.17 -0.13 -3.36
C ILE A 204 6.45 -1.36 -4.23
N TYR A 205 5.40 -1.95 -4.80
CA TYR A 205 5.49 -3.09 -5.72
C TYR A 205 5.24 -2.66 -7.17
N GLY A 206 6.27 -2.77 -8.02
CA GLY A 206 6.19 -2.54 -9.46
C GLY A 206 6.18 -3.84 -10.26
N VAL A 207 5.55 -3.86 -11.45
CA VAL A 207 5.41 -5.07 -12.28
C VAL A 207 5.80 -4.84 -13.76
N MET A 208 6.52 -3.75 -14.05
CA MET A 208 6.86 -3.35 -15.42
C MET A 208 8.38 -3.39 -15.67
N PRO A 209 8.84 -3.97 -16.80
CA PRO A 209 10.24 -3.95 -17.17
C PRO A 209 10.71 -2.54 -17.54
N GLY A 210 11.91 -2.18 -17.09
CA GLY A 210 12.65 -1.01 -17.59
C GLY A 210 12.63 0.21 -16.67
N ALA A 211 13.28 1.28 -17.14
CA ALA A 211 13.71 2.42 -16.33
C ALA A 211 12.60 3.40 -15.89
N ASN A 212 11.34 3.21 -16.32
CA ASN A 212 10.22 4.12 -16.00
C ASN A 212 9.01 3.31 -15.54
N CYS A 213 9.10 2.73 -14.34
CA CYS A 213 7.93 2.08 -13.73
C CYS A 213 6.99 3.19 -13.25
N ALA A 214 5.83 3.34 -13.90
CA ALA A 214 4.85 4.39 -13.56
C ALA A 214 4.53 4.42 -12.07
N VAL A 215 4.34 3.24 -11.48
CA VAL A 215 4.09 3.05 -10.05
C VAL A 215 5.21 3.66 -9.22
N TYR A 216 6.47 3.36 -9.55
CA TYR A 216 7.62 3.95 -8.87
C TYR A 216 7.65 5.46 -9.06
N ASP A 217 7.47 5.97 -10.28
CA ASP A 217 7.52 7.40 -10.58
C ASP A 217 6.48 8.20 -9.76
N VAL A 218 5.22 7.71 -9.69
CA VAL A 218 4.17 8.33 -8.87
C VAL A 218 4.56 8.33 -7.39
N MET A 219 5.05 7.19 -6.91
CA MET A 219 5.34 7.01 -5.50
C MET A 219 6.59 7.74 -5.04
N ASP A 220 7.60 7.86 -5.91
CA ASP A 220 8.82 8.64 -5.70
C ASP A 220 8.50 10.13 -5.61
N GLU A 221 7.64 10.63 -6.51
CA GLU A 221 7.16 12.01 -6.46
C GLU A 221 6.34 12.29 -5.20
N PHE A 222 5.36 11.42 -4.88
CA PHE A 222 4.61 11.51 -3.62
C PHE A 222 5.55 11.54 -2.42
N MET A 223 6.58 10.69 -2.44
CA MET A 223 7.52 10.60 -1.35
C MET A 223 8.38 11.82 -1.15
N ARG A 224 8.91 12.34 -2.25
CA ARG A 224 9.67 13.57 -2.23
C ARG A 224 8.81 14.70 -1.65
N TYR A 225 7.55 14.80 -2.06
CA TYR A 225 6.64 15.80 -1.51
C TYR A 225 6.36 15.60 -0.02
N GLN A 226 6.14 14.37 0.43
CA GLN A 226 5.96 14.08 1.85
C GLN A 226 7.20 14.48 2.67
N MET A 227 8.40 14.12 2.19
CA MET A 227 9.66 14.47 2.83
C MET A 227 9.93 15.99 2.82
N GLU A 228 9.59 16.69 1.74
CA GLU A 228 9.80 18.14 1.59
C GLU A 228 8.75 18.99 2.34
N GLY A 229 7.51 18.50 2.40
CA GLY A 229 6.39 19.18 3.07
C GLY A 229 6.41 19.04 4.58
N GLY A 230 7.06 17.99 5.12
CA GLY A 230 7.08 17.69 6.55
C GLY A 230 5.71 17.30 7.11
N GLU A 231 4.76 16.96 6.23
CA GLU A 231 3.45 16.46 6.59
C GLU A 231 3.57 14.96 6.90
N HIS A 232 3.45 14.65 8.18
CA HIS A 232 3.49 13.31 8.72
C HIS A 232 2.06 12.91 9.10
N ASP A 233 1.44 12.11 8.26
CA ASP A 233 0.09 11.64 8.52
C ASP A 233 0.11 10.18 9.01
N PRO A 234 -0.63 9.87 10.08
CA PRO A 234 -0.69 8.53 10.63
C PRO A 234 -1.43 7.59 9.68
N CYS A 235 -0.95 6.35 9.64
CA CYS A 235 -1.67 5.25 9.01
C CYS A 235 -2.72 4.64 9.96
N MET A 236 -2.63 4.93 11.26
CA MET A 236 -3.58 4.49 12.29
C MET A 236 -3.68 5.52 13.40
N VAL A 237 -4.90 5.81 13.84
CA VAL A 237 -5.18 6.66 15.01
C VAL A 237 -6.03 5.89 16.01
N LEU A 238 -5.66 5.97 17.29
CA LEU A 238 -6.42 5.39 18.40
C LEU A 238 -6.62 6.41 19.52
N TYR A 239 -7.87 6.62 19.92
CA TYR A 239 -8.21 7.45 21.07
C TYR A 239 -8.33 6.61 22.33
N VAL A 240 -7.69 7.09 23.39
CA VAL A 240 -7.50 6.38 24.64
C VAL A 240 -7.83 7.32 25.79
N ASP A 241 -8.94 7.04 26.47
CA ASP A 241 -9.41 7.76 27.66
C ASP A 241 -9.46 6.81 28.86
N GLU A 242 -10.09 7.22 29.96
CA GLU A 242 -10.12 6.43 31.21
C GLU A 242 -10.86 5.08 31.09
N ARG A 243 -11.52 4.80 29.96
CA ARG A 243 -12.36 3.62 29.81
C ARG A 243 -11.52 2.36 29.52
N PRO A 244 -11.74 1.24 30.23
CA PRO A 244 -10.95 0.01 30.04
C PRO A 244 -10.96 -0.54 28.60
N GLU A 245 -12.04 -0.32 27.86
CA GLU A 245 -12.17 -0.75 26.47
C GLU A 245 -11.21 -0.02 25.52
N THR A 246 -10.94 1.28 25.72
CA THR A 246 -10.03 2.03 24.86
C THR A 246 -8.57 1.64 25.15
N HIS A 247 -8.25 1.40 26.43
CA HIS A 247 -6.98 0.79 26.84
C HIS A 247 -6.76 -0.59 26.20
N ALA A 248 -7.79 -1.46 26.21
CA ALA A 248 -7.72 -2.79 25.63
C ALA A 248 -7.47 -2.74 24.11
N ARG A 249 -8.11 -1.80 23.39
CA ARG A 249 -7.86 -1.58 21.95
C ARG A 249 -6.41 -1.20 21.66
N LEU A 250 -5.84 -0.27 22.43
CA LEU A 250 -4.43 0.11 22.28
C LEU A 250 -3.50 -1.07 22.54
N ILE A 251 -3.70 -1.81 23.64
CA ILE A 251 -2.89 -2.99 23.98
C ILE A 251 -2.99 -4.06 22.87
N GLN A 252 -4.19 -4.26 22.33
CA GLN A 252 -4.43 -5.20 21.23
C GLN A 252 -3.66 -4.76 19.98
N TYR A 253 -3.72 -3.48 19.61
CA TYR A 253 -2.96 -2.94 18.48
C TYR A 253 -1.46 -3.14 18.66
N LEU A 254 -0.90 -2.69 19.79
CA LEU A 254 0.53 -2.77 20.08
C LEU A 254 1.08 -4.20 20.13
N ARG A 255 0.22 -5.20 20.39
CA ARG A 255 0.60 -6.61 20.38
C ARG A 255 0.53 -7.23 19.00
N THR A 256 -0.50 -6.88 18.22
CA THR A 256 -0.82 -7.56 16.96
C THR A 256 -0.12 -6.90 15.77
N ALA A 257 -0.03 -5.57 15.75
CA ALA A 257 0.59 -4.83 14.66
C ALA A 257 2.05 -5.23 14.37
N PRO A 258 2.93 -5.49 15.36
CA PRO A 258 4.30 -5.91 15.09
C PRO A 258 4.38 -7.33 14.49
N GLN A 259 3.46 -8.21 14.86
CA GLN A 259 3.37 -9.55 14.29
C GLN A 259 2.91 -9.48 12.82
N LEU A 260 1.94 -8.63 12.53
CA LEU A 260 1.49 -8.40 11.16
C LEU A 260 2.59 -7.79 10.30
N LEU A 261 3.33 -6.81 10.82
CA LEU A 261 4.52 -6.25 10.16
C LEU A 261 5.54 -7.36 9.84
N GLY A 262 5.85 -8.23 10.81
CA GLY A 262 6.77 -9.36 10.58
C GLY A 262 6.25 -10.40 9.58
N ALA A 263 4.93 -10.53 9.39
CA ALA A 263 4.34 -11.31 8.30
C ALA A 263 4.50 -10.61 6.94
N LEU A 264 4.25 -9.30 6.87
CA LEU A 264 4.45 -8.48 5.67
C LEU A 264 5.92 -8.49 5.22
N ASP A 265 6.88 -8.33 6.13
CA ASP A 265 8.32 -8.40 5.82
C ASP A 265 8.75 -9.80 5.33
N ARG A 266 8.07 -10.87 5.78
CA ARG A 266 8.30 -12.23 5.26
C ARG A 266 7.72 -12.38 3.85
N ILE A 267 6.52 -11.86 3.61
CA ILE A 267 5.88 -11.84 2.29
C ILE A 267 6.76 -11.07 1.29
N GLU A 268 7.21 -9.87 1.64
CA GLU A 268 8.10 -9.05 0.81
C GLU A 268 9.37 -9.83 0.43
N ARG A 269 10.06 -10.40 1.42
CA ARG A 269 11.28 -11.19 1.18
C ARG A 269 11.04 -12.37 0.25
N MET A 270 9.91 -13.06 0.41
CA MET A 270 9.55 -14.18 -0.45
C MET A 270 9.27 -13.74 -1.89
N LEU A 271 8.62 -12.58 -2.09
CA LEU A 271 8.42 -12.03 -3.42
C LEU A 271 9.75 -11.63 -4.08
N ILE A 272 10.66 -11.02 -3.32
CA ILE A 272 12.03 -10.70 -3.78
C ILE A 272 12.80 -11.97 -4.16
N GLU A 273 12.73 -13.01 -3.32
CA GLU A 273 13.37 -14.29 -3.58
C GLU A 273 12.80 -14.96 -4.84
N ALA A 274 11.47 -14.96 -5.00
CA ALA A 274 10.81 -15.51 -6.17
C ALA A 274 11.20 -14.77 -7.47
N GLU A 275 11.28 -13.43 -7.42
CA GLU A 275 11.77 -12.63 -8.55
C GLU A 275 13.22 -12.97 -8.91
N ALA A 276 14.10 -13.12 -7.91
CA ALA A 276 15.52 -13.40 -8.13
C ALA A 276 15.81 -14.79 -8.75
N LEU A 277 14.82 -15.69 -8.75
CA LEU A 277 14.91 -17.03 -9.32
C LEU A 277 14.49 -17.11 -10.80
N LEU A 278 14.03 -16.00 -11.40
CA LEU A 278 13.46 -15.91 -12.76
C LEU A 278 14.38 -15.17 -13.74
#